data_AF-A0A3L8PTF5-F1
#
_entry.id   AF-A0A3L8PTF5-F1
#
_cell.length_a   1.000
_cell.length_b   1.000
_cell.length_c   1.000
_cell.angle_alpha   90.00
_cell.angle_beta   90.00
_cell.angle_gamma   90.00
#
_symmetry.space_group_name_H-M   'P 1'
#
loop_
_entity.id
_entity.type
_entity.pdbx_description
1 polymer ?
#
loop_
_entity_poly.entity_id
_entity_poly.type
_entity_poly.pdbx_seq_one_letter_code
_entity_poly.pdbx_strand_id
1 'polypeptide(L)' 'MSIDNNRVEREAKHFAVGRKNFLFCHTESGANSSAVLYSIVETCKVNGVNPTQYLTYLFGQLAHVPSDLEPLMPWNFEQD' A
#
# COMPACT_ATOMS: atom_id res chain seq x y z
N MET A 1 4.61 30.79 -5.17
CA MET A 1 4.82 29.37 -4.81
C MET A 1 4.55 28.58 -6.07
N SER A 2 5.60 28.17 -6.77
CA SER A 2 5.49 27.36 -7.99
C SER A 2 4.97 25.97 -7.62
N ILE A 3 4.08 25.40 -8.42
CA ILE A 3 3.70 23.98 -8.30
C ILE A 3 4.98 23.15 -8.39
N ASP A 4 5.33 22.43 -7.33
CA ASP A 4 6.45 21.49 -7.31
C ASP A 4 5.98 20.12 -6.81
N ASN A 5 6.42 19.06 -7.50
CA ASN A 5 6.04 17.68 -7.26
C ASN A 5 7.11 16.93 -6.44
N ASN A 6 8.10 17.63 -5.88
CA ASN A 6 9.26 17.02 -5.21
C ASN A 6 8.87 16.04 -4.10
N ARG A 7 7.77 16.32 -3.38
CA ARG A 7 7.24 15.41 -2.36
C ARG A 7 6.77 14.10 -2.99
N VAL A 8 5.97 14.18 -4.04
CA VAL A 8 5.44 13.00 -4.75
C VAL A 8 6.58 12.19 -5.37
N GLU A 9 7.56 12.85 -5.98
CA GLU A 9 8.73 12.18 -6.56
C GLU A 9 9.58 11.46 -5.51
N ARG A 10 9.76 12.06 -4.33
CA ARG A 10 10.46 11.41 -3.20
C ARG A 10 9.74 10.15 -2.74
N GLU A 11 8.42 10.17 -2.63
CA GLU A 11 7.66 8.97 -2.24
C GLU A 11 7.72 7.88 -3.32
N ALA A 12 7.57 8.27 -4.60
CA ALA A 12 7.68 7.34 -5.73
C ALA A 12 9.08 6.70 -5.85
N LYS A 13 10.11 7.31 -5.25
CA LYS A 13 11.48 6.79 -5.26
C LYS A 13 11.59 5.44 -4.54
N HIS A 14 10.83 5.21 -3.47
CA HIS A 14 10.83 3.93 -2.76
C HIS A 14 10.38 2.79 -3.68
N PHE A 15 9.31 3.03 -4.44
CA PHE A 15 8.84 2.08 -5.45
C PHE A 15 9.87 1.86 -6.56
N ALA A 16 10.45 2.95 -7.08
CA ALA A 16 11.45 2.87 -8.15
C ALA A 16 12.72 2.10 -7.77
N VAL A 17 13.20 2.26 -6.53
CA VAL A 17 14.34 1.52 -5.99
C VAL A 17 13.97 0.03 -5.78
N GLY A 18 12.76 -0.24 -5.31
CA GLY A 18 12.24 -1.60 -5.10
C GLY A 18 12.18 -2.45 -6.37
N ARG A 19 12.02 -1.84 -7.56
CA ARG A 19 11.93 -2.55 -8.85
C ARG A 19 13.07 -3.52 -9.13
N LYS A 20 14.29 -3.21 -8.65
CA LYS A 20 15.44 -4.11 -8.80
C LYS A 20 15.32 -5.40 -7.97
N ASN A 21 14.46 -5.39 -6.94
CA ASN A 21 14.18 -6.52 -6.06
C ASN A 21 12.85 -7.23 -6.44
N PHE A 22 12.12 -6.74 -7.44
CA PHE A 22 10.87 -7.34 -7.90
C PHE A 22 11.16 -8.49 -8.88
N LEU A 23 11.79 -9.55 -8.36
CA LEU A 23 12.22 -10.72 -9.12
C LEU A 23 11.07 -11.47 -9.84
N PHE A 24 9.81 -11.12 -9.55
CA PHE A 24 8.61 -11.80 -10.07
C PHE A 24 7.65 -10.90 -10.87
N CYS A 25 7.99 -9.63 -11.11
CA CYS A 25 7.19 -8.74 -11.96
C CYS A 25 7.51 -8.94 -13.46
N HIS A 26 7.49 -10.19 -13.94
CA HIS A 26 7.72 -10.50 -15.35
C HIS A 26 6.47 -10.29 -16.23
N THR A 27 5.30 -10.17 -15.62
CA THR A 27 4.01 -10.01 -16.30
C THR A 27 3.32 -8.72 -15.88
N GLU A 28 2.48 -8.17 -16.77
CA GLU A 28 1.64 -6.99 -16.48
C GLU A 28 0.77 -7.21 -15.22
N SER A 29 0.20 -8.42 -15.08
CA SER A 29 -0.56 -8.78 -13.90
C SER A 29 0.27 -8.71 -12.62
N GLY A 30 1.52 -9.20 -12.64
CA GLY A 30 2.42 -9.09 -11.49
C GLY A 30 2.78 -7.65 -11.16
N ALA A 31 3.03 -6.82 -12.17
CA ALA A 31 3.30 -5.39 -12.00
C ALA A 31 2.09 -4.66 -11.38
N ASN A 32 0.87 -4.96 -11.83
CA ASN A 32 -0.36 -4.37 -11.29
C ASN A 32 -0.57 -4.77 -9.82
N SER A 33 -0.46 -6.07 -9.50
CA SER A 33 -0.59 -6.55 -8.12
C SER A 33 0.45 -5.90 -7.19
N SER A 34 1.70 -5.75 -7.64
CA SER A 34 2.72 -5.05 -6.86
C SER A 34 2.39 -3.57 -6.68
N ALA A 35 1.89 -2.87 -7.70
CA ALA A 35 1.49 -1.48 -7.60
C ALA A 35 0.35 -1.28 -6.58
N VAL A 36 -0.63 -2.18 -6.55
CA VAL A 36 -1.73 -2.16 -5.57
C VAL A 36 -1.19 -2.33 -4.15
N LEU A 37 -0.36 -3.36 -3.92
CA LEU A 37 0.21 -3.62 -2.59
C LEU A 37 1.05 -2.43 -2.09
N TYR A 38 1.89 -1.85 -2.94
CA TYR A 38 2.66 -0.66 -2.58
C TYR A 38 1.76 0.54 -2.27
N SER A 39 0.69 0.74 -3.04
CA SER A 39 -0.27 1.82 -2.77
C SER A 39 -0.92 1.69 -1.39
N ILE A 40 -1.29 0.47 -0.98
CA ILE A 40 -1.83 0.20 0.36
C ILE A 40 -0.78 0.50 1.44
N VAL A 41 0.46 0.03 1.26
CA VAL A 41 1.55 0.27 2.21
C VAL A 41 1.85 1.75 2.37
N GLU A 42 1.92 2.52 1.27
CA GLU A 42 2.12 3.97 1.34
C GLU A 42 0.94 4.67 2.00
N THR A 43 -0.29 4.21 1.75
CA THR A 43 -1.48 4.73 2.44
C THR A 43 -1.40 4.50 3.95
N CYS A 44 -0.94 3.32 4.39
CA CYS A 44 -0.74 3.04 5.82
C CYS A 44 0.28 4.00 6.44
N LYS A 45 1.42 4.21 5.77
CA LYS A 45 2.47 5.13 6.24
C LYS A 45 1.96 6.56 6.38
N VAL A 46 1.20 7.05 5.40
CA VAL A 46 0.60 8.40 5.43
C VAL A 46 -0.38 8.56 6.59
N ASN A 47 -1.07 7.49 6.98
CA ASN A 47 -1.99 7.47 8.11
C ASN A 47 -1.32 7.11 9.45
N GLY A 48 0.01 6.94 9.50
CA GLY A 48 0.74 6.60 10.72
C GLY A 48 0.52 5.16 11.22
N VAL A 49 -0.04 4.29 10.38
CA VAL A 49 -0.37 2.90 10.71
C VAL A 49 0.76 1.96 10.32
N ASN A 50 1.07 0.98 11.18
CA ASN A 50 2.03 -0.08 10.86
C ASN A 50 1.50 -0.95 9.68
N PRO A 51 2.16 -0.94 8.51
CA PRO A 51 1.63 -1.65 7.33
C PRO A 51 1.54 -3.16 7.51
N THR A 52 2.44 -3.76 8.29
CA THR A 52 2.47 -5.22 8.49
C THR A 52 1.30 -5.68 9.37
N GLN A 53 1.02 -4.96 10.45
CA GLN A 53 -0.12 -5.24 11.32
C GLN A 53 -1.44 -5.04 10.57
N TYR A 54 -1.56 -3.93 9.84
CA TYR A 54 -2.74 -3.65 9.02
C TYR A 54 -2.99 -4.71 7.95
N LEU A 55 -1.95 -5.13 7.20
CA LEU A 55 -2.11 -6.17 6.17
C LEU A 55 -2.53 -7.51 6.79
N THR A 56 -2.03 -7.84 7.98
CA THR A 56 -2.41 -9.07 8.70
C THR A 56 -3.89 -9.04 9.09
N TYR A 57 -4.34 -7.90 9.65
CA TYR A 57 -5.74 -7.67 9.95
C TYR A 57 -6.62 -7.72 8.69
N LEU A 58 -6.23 -6.99 7.64
CA LEU A 58 -6.97 -6.89 6.39
C LEU A 58 -7.15 -8.27 5.74
N PHE A 59 -6.10 -9.09 5.65
CA PHE A 59 -6.22 -10.43 5.07
C PHE A 59 -7.10 -11.36 5.92
N GLY A 60 -7.07 -11.22 7.25
CA GLY A 60 -7.98 -11.93 8.14
C GLY A 60 -9.45 -11.56 7.89
N GLN A 61 -9.75 -10.27 7.74
CA GLN A 61 -11.11 -9.79 7.47
C GLN A 61 -11.57 -10.17 6.05
N LEU A 62 -10.71 -10.05 5.04
CA LEU A 62 -11.03 -10.39 3.66
C LEU A 62 -11.35 -11.88 3.46
N ALA A 63 -10.81 -12.77 4.30
CA ALA A 63 -11.17 -14.19 4.29
C ALA A 63 -12.67 -14.43 4.55
N HIS A 64 -13.36 -13.49 5.19
CA HIS A 64 -14.79 -13.55 5.47
C HIS A 64 -15.67 -12.91 4.37
N VAL A 65 -15.08 -12.48 3.25
CA VAL A 65 -15.77 -11.85 2.10
C VAL A 65 -16.70 -10.71 2.56
N PRO A 66 -16.14 -9.65 3.16
CA PRO A 66 -16.93 -8.54 3.68
C PRO A 66 -17.69 -7.85 2.55
N SER A 67 -18.94 -7.47 2.81
CA SER A 67 -19.77 -6.73 1.84
C SER A 67 -19.40 -5.25 1.74
N ASP A 68 -18.73 -4.72 2.76
CA ASP A 68 -18.26 -3.33 2.83
C ASP A 68 -16.78 -3.30 3.22
N LEU A 69 -15.99 -2.51 2.49
CA LEU A 69 -14.56 -2.34 2.69
C LEU A 69 -14.23 -1.05 3.43
N GLU A 70 -15.17 -0.11 3.54
CA GLU A 70 -14.94 1.18 4.19
C GLU A 70 -14.46 1.03 5.65
N PRO A 71 -15.01 0.12 6.47
CA PRO A 71 -14.52 -0.10 7.84
C PRO A 71 -13.11 -0.69 7.89
N LEU A 72 -12.66 -1.32 6.80
CA LEU A 72 -11.34 -1.96 6.70
C LEU A 72 -10.26 -0.99 6.21
N MET A 73 -10.60 0.27 5.92
CA MET A 73 -9.65 1.26 5.45
C MET A 73 -8.61 1.60 6.55
N PRO A 74 -7.38 1.96 6.17
CA PRO A 74 -6.28 2.09 7.13
C PRO A 74 -6.50 3.19 8.18
N TRP A 75 -7.31 4.22 7.91
CA TRP A 75 -7.64 5.24 8.90
C TRP A 75 -8.62 4.79 9.99
N ASN A 76 -9.29 3.64 9.81
CA ASN A 76 -10.18 3.02 10.79
C ASN A 76 -9.47 1.94 11.62
N PHE A 77 -8.19 1.66 11.34
CA PHE A 77 -7.43 0.63 12.02
C PHE A 77 -6.87 1.15 13.35
N GLU A 78 -7.35 0.59 14.46
CA GLU A 78 -6.77 0.82 15.79
C GLU A 78 -5.55 -0.08 16.00
N GLN A 79 -4.41 0.54 16.32
CA GLN A 79 -3.17 -0.17 16.58
C GLN A 79 -3.09 -0.47 18.09
N ASP A 80 -3.09 -1.75 18.45
CA ASP A 80 -2.86 -2.22 19.83
C ASP A 80 -1.44 -1.91 20.33
#